data_AF-A0A4R1K0W4-F1
#
_entry.id   AF-A0A4R1K0W4-F1
#
_cell.length_a   1.000
_cell.length_b   1.000
_cell.length_c   1.000
_cell.angle_alpha   90.00
_cell.angle_beta   90.00
_cell.angle_gamma   90.00
#
_symmetry.space_group_name_H-M   'P 1'
#
loop_
_entity.id
_entity.type
_entity.pdbx_description
1 polymer ?
#
loop_
_entity_poly.entity_id
_entity_poly.type
_entity_poly.pdbx_seq_one_letter_code
_entity_poly.pdbx_strand_id
1 'polypeptide(L)'
;MEQEKNRLRIFTNHETILRDSIKWYNATYNTDFVFVEYIGDEVNFAIVEFKNANFNQVFDLGRIHGGSVEAVDKNISNPRSSFM
;
A
#
# COMPACT_ATOMS: atom_id res chain seq x y z
N MET A 1 12.12 -26.09 -6.39
CA MET A 1 12.47 -24.86 -7.14
C MET A 1 11.72 -23.73 -6.48
N GLU A 2 12.43 -22.78 -5.88
CA GLU A 2 11.83 -21.61 -5.24
C GLU A 2 11.38 -20.66 -6.36
N GLN A 3 10.06 -20.43 -6.51
CA GLN A 3 9.54 -19.46 -7.48
C GLN A 3 10.07 -18.07 -7.15
N GLU A 4 10.68 -17.40 -8.13
CA GLU A 4 11.07 -15.99 -8.01
C GLU A 4 9.85 -15.15 -7.65
N LYS A 5 9.98 -14.37 -6.58
CA LYS A 5 8.95 -13.40 -6.18
C LYS A 5 9.15 -12.11 -6.97
N ASN A 6 8.06 -11.55 -7.45
CA ASN A 6 8.05 -10.21 -8.01
C ASN A 6 8.18 -9.18 -6.88
N ARG A 7 8.89 -8.08 -7.16
CA ARG A 7 9.11 -6.98 -6.21
C ARG A 7 8.53 -5.69 -6.76
N LEU A 8 7.70 -5.05 -5.94
CA LEU A 8 7.14 -3.73 -6.16
C LEU A 8 7.79 -2.75 -5.19
N ARG A 9 8.26 -1.62 -5.72
CA ARG A 9 8.76 -0.50 -4.92
C ARG A 9 7.73 0.62 -4.93
N ILE A 10 7.25 1.00 -3.76
CA ILE A 10 6.21 2.02 -3.58
C ILE A 10 6.81 3.20 -2.84
N PHE A 11 6.80 4.38 -3.46
CA PHE A 11 7.16 5.63 -2.78
C PHE A 11 6.02 6.04 -1.84
N THR A 12 6.29 6.10 -0.54
CA THR A 12 5.30 6.51 0.44
C THR A 12 5.93 6.85 1.78
N ASN A 13 5.34 7.83 2.46
CA ASN A 13 5.64 8.15 3.87
C ASN A 13 4.68 7.43 4.84
N HIS A 14 3.67 6.73 4.33
CA HIS A 14 2.56 6.21 5.12
C HIS A 14 2.64 4.69 5.22
N GLU A 15 3.68 4.19 5.92
CA GLU A 15 3.93 2.75 6.10
C GLU A 15 2.70 2.01 6.63
N THR A 16 2.09 2.52 7.71
CA THR A 16 0.91 1.89 8.34
C THR A 16 -0.27 1.80 7.37
N ILE A 17 -0.55 2.86 6.60
CA ILE A 17 -1.64 2.88 5.62
C ILE A 17 -1.37 1.85 4.51
N LEU A 18 -0.11 1.71 4.07
CA LEU A 18 0.25 0.72 3.08
C LEU A 18 0.04 -0.71 3.62
N ARG A 19 0.46 -0.99 4.86
CA ARG A 19 0.24 -2.30 5.50
C ARG A 19 -1.24 -2.65 5.59
N ASP A 20 -2.07 -1.68 5.96
CA ASP A 20 -3.52 -1.87 6.04
C ASP A 20 -4.15 -2.07 4.66
N SER A 21 -3.70 -1.31 3.66
CA SER A 21 -4.13 -1.44 2.27
C SER A 21 -3.81 -2.83 1.71
N ILE A 22 -2.59 -3.33 1.95
CA ILE A 22 -2.17 -4.69 1.56
C ILE A 22 -3.05 -5.74 2.24
N LYS A 23 -3.23 -5.64 3.56
CA LYS A 23 -4.04 -6.59 4.33
C LYS A 23 -5.47 -6.65 3.83
N TRP A 24 -6.09 -5.49 3.61
CA TRP A 24 -7.44 -5.39 3.09
C TRP A 24 -7.52 -5.96 1.66
N TYR A 25 -6.62 -5.55 0.77
CA TYR A 25 -6.64 -5.97 -0.63
C TYR A 25 -6.45 -7.49 -0.80
N ASN A 26 -5.52 -8.09 -0.05
CA ASN A 26 -5.32 -9.53 -0.03
C ASN A 26 -6.59 -10.27 0.42
N ALA A 27 -7.25 -9.79 1.49
CA ALA A 27 -8.46 -10.41 2.01
C ALA A 27 -9.65 -10.28 1.03
N THR A 28 -9.76 -9.15 0.33
CA THR A 28 -10.88 -8.89 -0.60
C THR A 28 -10.71 -9.60 -1.94
N TYR A 29 -9.50 -9.60 -2.50
CA TYR A 29 -9.24 -10.07 -3.87
C TYR A 29 -8.45 -11.38 -3.93
N ASN A 30 -8.19 -12.02 -2.78
CA ASN A 30 -7.43 -13.26 -2.66
C ASN A 30 -6.06 -13.18 -3.35
N THR A 31 -5.32 -12.10 -3.04
CA THR A 31 -3.97 -11.85 -3.54
C THR A 31 -2.91 -12.12 -2.48
N ASP A 32 -1.65 -12.14 -2.89
CA ASP A 32 -0.51 -12.60 -2.10
C ASP A 32 0.56 -11.52 -1.88
N PHE A 33 0.15 -10.26 -1.80
CA PHE A 33 1.08 -9.17 -1.52
C PHE A 33 1.63 -9.27 -0.10
N VAL A 34 2.95 -9.16 0.05
CA VAL A 34 3.64 -9.24 1.33
C VAL A 34 4.47 -7.98 1.50
N PHE A 35 4.21 -7.23 2.57
CA PHE A 35 5.08 -6.15 2.99
C PHE A 35 6.42 -6.73 3.47
N VAL A 36 7.53 -6.31 2.87
CA VAL A 36 8.87 -6.80 3.21
C VAL A 36 9.59 -5.83 4.11
N GLU A 37 9.79 -4.60 3.64
CA GLU A 37 10.59 -3.60 4.35
C GLU A 37 10.13 -2.19 4.03
N TYR A 38 10.37 -1.29 4.99
CA TYR A 38 10.28 0.16 4.83
C TYR A 38 11.69 0.72 4.89
N ILE A 39 12.07 1.49 3.88
CA ILE A 39 13.40 2.11 3.81
C ILE A 39 13.20 3.62 3.92
N GLY A 40 13.71 4.17 5.02
CA GLY A 40 13.72 5.60 5.29
C GLY A 40 15.05 6.23 4.86
N ASP A 41 15.00 7.18 3.92
CA ASP A 41 16.14 7.95 3.43
C ASP A 41 15.64 9.31 2.89
N GLU A 42 16.35 9.99 1.98
CA GLU A 42 15.87 11.21 1.31
C GLU A 42 14.48 11.03 0.66
N VAL A 43 14.22 9.85 0.13
CA VAL A 43 12.90 9.43 -0.35
C VAL A 43 12.54 8.13 0.34
N ASN A 44 11.41 8.13 1.05
CA ASN A 44 10.92 6.92 1.70
C ASN A 44 10.24 6.00 0.69
N PHE A 45 10.56 4.71 0.76
CA PHE A 45 9.91 3.69 -0.04
C PHE A 45 9.71 2.39 0.72
N ALA A 46 8.65 1.69 0.36
CA ALA A 46 8.36 0.35 0.84
C ALA A 46 8.61 -0.68 -0.27
N ILE A 47 9.06 -1.87 0.13
CA ILE A 47 9.18 -3.04 -0.73
C ILE A 47 8.03 -3.99 -0.43
N VAL A 48 7.31 -4.36 -1.49
CA VAL A 48 6.21 -5.31 -1.45
C VAL A 48 6.53 -6.45 -2.41
N GLU A 49 6.42 -7.69 -1.93
CA GLU A 49 6.61 -8.90 -2.74
C GLU A 49 5.28 -9.55 -3.10
N PHE A 50 5.21 -10.24 -4.24
CA PHE A 50 4.07 -11.07 -4.64
C PHE A 50 4.51 -12.14 -5.63
N LYS A 51 3.75 -13.23 -5.76
CA LYS A 51 4.00 -14.29 -6.76
C LYS A 51 2.90 -14.34 -7.82
N ASN A 52 1.65 -14.27 -7.40
CA ASN A 52 0.50 -14.58 -8.26
C ASN A 52 -0.27 -13.35 -8.71
N ALA A 53 -0.10 -12.20 -8.06
CA ALA A 53 -0.79 -10.98 -8.45
C ALA A 53 -0.42 -10.54 -9.88
N ASN A 54 -1.42 -10.15 -10.67
CA ASN A 54 -1.22 -9.63 -12.02
C ASN A 54 -1.02 -8.10 -12.02
N PHE A 55 -0.67 -7.54 -13.17
CA PHE A 55 -0.38 -6.10 -13.31
C PHE A 55 -1.56 -5.19 -12.92
N ASN A 56 -2.80 -5.59 -13.22
CA ASN A 56 -3.98 -4.80 -12.84
C ASN A 56 -4.15 -4.77 -11.32
N GLN A 57 -3.90 -5.89 -10.65
CA GLN A 57 -3.95 -5.97 -9.19
C GLN A 57 -2.86 -5.13 -8.52
N VAL A 58 -1.65 -5.11 -9.11
CA VAL A 58 -0.56 -4.22 -8.67
C VAL A 58 -0.98 -2.75 -8.79
N PHE A 59 -1.58 -2.38 -9.92
CA PHE A 59 -2.04 -1.01 -10.15
C PHE A 59 -3.18 -0.63 -9.18
N ASP A 60 -4.15 -1.52 -8.98
CA ASP A 60 -5.27 -1.29 -8.07
C ASP A 60 -4.84 -1.14 -6.61
N LEU A 61 -3.86 -1.93 -6.16
CA LEU A 61 -3.26 -1.76 -4.83
C LEU A 61 -2.69 -0.34 -4.67
N GLY A 62 -1.95 0.14 -5.68
CA GLY A 62 -1.42 1.51 -5.68
C GLY A 62 -2.52 2.57 -5.64
N ARG A 63 -3.59 2.38 -6.42
CA ARG A 63 -4.76 3.28 -6.45
C ARG A 63 -5.46 3.35 -5.08
N ILE A 64 -5.68 2.21 -4.43
CA ILE A 64 -6.36 2.14 -3.13
C ILE A 64 -5.50 2.73 -2.01
N HIS A 65 -4.20 2.45 -2.03
CA HIS A 65 -3.25 3.07 -1.10
C HIS A 65 -3.26 4.59 -1.25
N GLY A 66 -3.14 5.09 -2.48
CA GLY A 66 -3.18 6.53 -2.78
C GLY A 66 -4.47 7.20 -2.30
N GLY A 67 -5.63 6.58 -2.54
CA GLY A 67 -6.91 7.12 -2.06
C GLY A 67 -7.02 7.12 -0.52
N SER A 68 -6.43 6.14 0.15
CA SER A 68 -6.42 6.05 1.62
C SER A 68 -5.51 7.12 2.23
N VAL A 69 -4.35 7.37 1.62
CA VAL A 69 -3.46 8.47 1.99
C VAL A 69 -4.16 9.81 1.82
N GLU A 70 -4.81 10.04 0.67
CA GLU A 70 -5.54 11.28 0.41
C GLU A 70 -6.66 11.54 1.43
N ALA A 71 -7.40 10.49 1.82
CA ALA A 71 -8.45 10.60 2.83
C ALA A 71 -7.90 11.02 4.20
N VAL A 72 -6.75 10.46 4.61
CA VAL A 72 -6.09 10.83 5.87
C VAL A 72 -5.56 12.25 5.82
N ASP A 73 -4.88 12.65 4.74
CA ASP A 73 -4.34 14.00 4.60
C ASP A 73 -5.44 15.07 4.57
N LYS A 74 -6.60 14.78 3.97
CA LYS A 74 -7.77 15.66 3.99
C LYS A 74 -8.38 15.80 5.38
N ASN A 75 -8.46 14.72 6.15
CA ASN A 75 -8.96 14.75 7.52
C ASN A 75 -8.01 15.50 8.47
N ILE A 76 -6.70 15.38 8.26
CA ILE A 76 -5.68 16.14 9.02
C ILE A 76 -5.75 17.64 8.67
N SER A 77 -5.93 17.96 7.39
CA SER A 77 -5.99 19.37 6.93
C SER A 77 -7.32 20.07 7.23
N ASN A 78 -8.40 19.33 7.52
CA ASN A 78 -9.71 19.91 7.83
C ASN A 78 -10.46 19.17 8.97
N PRO A 79 -10.03 19.31 10.24
CA PRO A 79 -10.56 18.56 11.38
C PRO A 79 -12.02 18.89 11.77
N ARG A 80 -12.66 19.85 11.09
CA ARG A 80 -14.04 20.31 11.39
C ARG A 80 -15.14 19.41 10.83
N SER A 81 -14.84 18.45 9.96
CA SER A 81 -15.85 17.52 9.40
C SER A 81 -16.13 16.29 10.27
N SER A 82 -15.34 16.05 11.32
CA SER A 82 -15.51 14.87 12.20
C SER A 82 -16.50 15.09 13.36
N PHE A 83 -17.14 16.26 13.45
CA PHE A 83 -18.06 16.64 14.54
C PHE A 83 -19.46 17.05 14.06
N MET A 84 -19.91 16.63 12.87
CA MET A 84 -21.30 16.76 12.44
C MET A 84 -21.91 15.40 12.12
#